data_AF-A0A2E0AG93-F1
#
_entry.id   AF-A0A2E0AG93-F1
#
_cell.length_a   1.000
_cell.length_b   1.000
_cell.length_c   1.000
_cell.angle_alpha   90.00
_cell.angle_beta   90.00
_cell.angle_gamma   90.00
#
_symmetry.space_group_name_H-M   'P 1'
#
loop_
_entity.id
_entity.type
_entity.pdbx_description
1 polymer ?
#
loop_
_entity_poly.entity_id
_entity_poly.type
_entity_poly.pdbx_seq_one_letter_code
_entity_poly.pdbx_strand_id
1 'polypeptide(L)' 'MEVIFNFSRYEDLRQAVKQLLQESLDPDFLYEEAQDLFDSWWESENNLGVLTIEKKEAFWEALTREFKLEQHT' A
#
# COMPACT_ATOMS: atom_id res chain seq x y z
N MET A 1 -23.67 7.85 -2.43
CA MET A 1 -22.54 7.63 -3.36
C MET A 1 -21.83 6.40 -2.86
N GLU A 2 -21.95 5.31 -3.61
CA GLU A 2 -21.18 4.09 -3.35
C GLU A 2 -19.70 4.46 -3.43
N VAL A 3 -18.96 4.18 -2.36
CA VAL A 3 -17.51 4.25 -2.33
C VAL A 3 -17.06 3.22 -3.36
N ILE A 4 -16.78 3.67 -4.58
CA ILE A 4 -16.17 2.81 -5.59
C ILE A 4 -14.75 2.62 -5.09
N PHE A 5 -14.54 1.62 -4.23
CA PHE A 5 -13.23 1.05 -4.01
C PHE A 5 -12.73 0.68 -5.39
N ASN A 6 -11.82 1.49 -5.93
CA ASN A 6 -11.33 1.25 -7.27
C ASN A 6 -10.31 0.12 -7.16
N PHE A 7 -10.82 -1.12 -7.17
CA PHE A 7 -10.03 -2.35 -7.02
C PHE A 7 -8.87 -2.39 -8.01
N SER A 8 -9.08 -1.86 -9.23
CA SER A 8 -8.01 -1.71 -10.23
C SER A 8 -6.85 -0.87 -9.72
N ARG A 9 -7.14 0.20 -8.98
CA ARG A 9 -6.14 1.13 -8.45
C ARG A 9 -5.40 0.56 -7.23
N TYR A 10 -6.07 -0.28 -6.45
CA TYR A 10 -5.46 -1.03 -5.34
C TYR A 10 -4.53 -2.14 -5.86
N GLU A 11 -4.93 -2.88 -6.89
CA GLU A 11 -4.07 -3.89 -7.52
C GLU A 11 -2.82 -3.24 -8.15
N ASP A 12 -2.95 -2.08 -8.79
CA ASP A 12 -1.82 -1.31 -9.32
C ASP A 12 -0.85 -0.91 -8.22
N LEU A 13 -1.35 -0.37 -7.10
CA LEU A 13 -0.54 -0.03 -5.93
C LEU A 13 0.18 -1.27 -5.37
N ARG A 14 -0.56 -2.38 -5.23
CA ARG A 14 -0.01 -3.64 -4.70
C ARG A 14 1.08 -4.20 -5.60
N GLN A 15 0.92 -4.13 -6.93
CA GLN A 15 1.96 -4.51 -7.89
C GLN A 15 3.17 -3.58 -7.82
N ALA A 16 2.96 -2.26 -7.76
CA ALA A 16 4.04 -1.28 -7.67
C ALA A 16 4.87 -1.48 -6.39
N VAL A 17 4.22 -1.61 -5.24
CA VAL A 17 4.88 -1.90 -3.95
C VAL A 17 5.58 -3.26 -3.98
N LYS A 18 4.96 -4.28 -4.60
CA LYS A 18 5.59 -5.60 -4.77
C LYS A 18 6.88 -5.51 -5.59
N GLN A 19 6.84 -4.83 -6.74
CA GLN A 19 8.01 -4.70 -7.59
C GLN A 19 9.11 -3.91 -6.90
N LEU A 20 8.76 -2.81 -6.21
CA LEU A 20 9.69 -2.04 -5.38
C LEU A 20 10.40 -2.93 -4.37
N LEU A 21 9.64 -3.68 -3.56
CA LEU A 21 10.19 -4.54 -2.50
C LEU A 21 10.92 -5.78 -3.02
N GLN A 22 10.63 -6.23 -4.24
CA GLN A 22 11.24 -7.41 -4.85
C GLN A 22 12.52 -7.08 -5.65
N GLU A 23 12.67 -5.85 -6.17
CA GLU A 23 13.79 -5.48 -7.05
C GLU A 23 15.11 -5.14 -6.35
N SER A 24 15.17 -4.92 -5.02
CA SER A 24 16.36 -4.29 -4.43
C SER A 24 16.98 -4.96 -3.20
N LEU A 25 18.26 -4.62 -3.04
CA LEU A 25 19.20 -5.05 -2.00
C LEU A 25 18.92 -4.44 -0.61
N ASP A 26 18.13 -3.37 -0.52
CA ASP A 26 17.95 -2.56 0.68
C ASP A 26 16.46 -2.44 1.08
N PRO A 27 15.95 -3.39 1.89
CA PRO A 27 14.52 -3.50 2.19
C PRO A 27 13.98 -2.36 3.06
N ASP A 28 14.82 -1.70 3.88
CA ASP A 28 14.41 -0.58 4.73
C ASP A 28 14.12 0.68 3.90
N PHE A 29 15.01 1.04 2.97
CA PHE A 29 14.84 2.22 2.13
C PHE A 29 13.58 2.15 1.24
N LEU A 30 13.29 0.96 0.69
CA LEU A 30 12.12 0.77 -0.16
C LEU A 30 10.81 0.67 0.63
N TYR A 31 10.88 0.32 1.92
CA TYR A 31 9.71 0.35 2.78
C TYR A 31 9.21 1.79 2.94
N GLU A 32 10.11 2.76 3.08
CA GLU A 32 9.78 4.18 3.12
C GLU A 32 9.18 4.65 1.79
N GLU A 33 9.77 4.30 0.65
CA GLU A 33 9.24 4.65 -0.68
C GLU A 33 7.86 4.01 -0.96
N ALA A 34 7.68 2.74 -0.57
CA ALA A 34 6.40 2.05 -0.68
C ALA A 34 5.33 2.68 0.23
N GLN A 35 5.74 3.16 1.41
CA GLN A 35 4.86 3.86 2.33
C GLN A 35 4.43 5.22 1.75
N ASP A 36 5.34 5.94 1.10
CA ASP A 36 5.05 7.21 0.42
C ASP A 36 4.06 7.04 -0.75
N LEU A 37 4.25 5.98 -1.56
CA LEU A 37 3.30 5.58 -2.62
C LEU A 37 1.92 5.24 -2.06
N PHE A 38 1.87 4.51 -0.95
CA PHE A 38 0.62 4.16 -0.29
C PHE A 38 -0.07 5.41 0.30
N ASP A 39 0.69 6.33 0.88
CA ASP A 39 0.18 7.61 1.37
C ASP A 39 -0.42 8.44 0.24
N SER A 40 0.28 8.56 -0.89
CA SER A 40 -0.21 9.29 -2.06
C SER A 40 -1.49 8.69 -2.64
N TRP A 41 -1.57 7.35 -2.70
CA TRP A 41 -2.80 6.65 -3.08
C TRP A 41 -3.92 6.88 -2.06
N TRP A 42 -3.60 6.82 -0.77
CA TRP A 42 -4.53 7.03 0.33
C TRP A 42 -5.12 8.43 0.30
N GLU A 43 -4.31 9.46 0.09
CA GLU A 43 -4.78 10.84 -0.07
C GLU A 43 -5.69 10.99 -1.29
N SER A 44 -5.42 10.26 -2.36
CA SER A 44 -6.28 10.26 -3.55
C SER A 44 -7.61 9.56 -3.32
N GLU A 45 -7.70 8.50 -2.51
CA GLU A 45 -8.95 7.79 -2.20
C GLU A 45 -9.71 8.42 -1.03
N ASN A 46 -9.00 8.95 -0.05
CA ASN A 46 -9.57 9.69 1.07
C ASN A 46 -9.98 11.12 0.69
N ASN A 47 -10.03 11.45 -0.61
CA ASN A 47 -10.55 12.73 -1.11
C ASN A 47 -11.99 13.01 -0.63
N LEU A 48 -12.73 11.95 -0.28
CA LEU A 48 -14.09 12.00 0.27
C LEU A 48 -14.15 12.09 1.81
N GLY A 49 -13.02 12.01 2.52
CA GLY A 49 -12.92 12.14 3.98
C GLY A 49 -13.52 10.99 4.78
N VAL A 50 -13.80 9.84 4.14
CA VAL A 50 -14.48 8.69 4.76
C VAL A 50 -13.49 7.70 5.39
N LEU A 51 -12.21 7.78 5.03
CA LEU A 51 -11.20 6.82 5.44
C LEU A 51 -10.42 7.35 6.66
N THR A 52 -10.56 6.65 7.78
CA THR A 52 -9.88 6.99 9.04
C THR A 52 -8.44 6.51 9.05
N ILE A 53 -7.60 7.13 9.88
CA ILE A 53 -6.19 6.72 10.08
C ILE A 53 -6.10 5.25 10.50
N GLU A 54 -7.03 4.76 11.32
CA GLU A 54 -7.08 3.33 11.71
C GLU A 54 -7.24 2.39 10.50
N LYS A 55 -8.05 2.79 9.52
CA LYS A 55 -8.19 2.02 8.27
C LYS A 55 -6.90 2.10 7.45
N LYS A 56 -6.25 3.27 7.42
CA LYS A 56 -4.97 3.46 6.72
C LYS A 56 -3.93 2.46 7.23
N GLU A 57 -3.77 2.39 8.54
CA GLU A 57 -2.83 1.47 9.19
C GLU A 57 -3.20 0.01 8.93
N ALA A 58 -4.48 -0.35 9.02
CA ALA A 58 -4.94 -1.71 8.71
C ALA A 58 -4.70 -2.10 7.24
N PHE A 59 -4.86 -1.17 6.30
CA PHE A 59 -4.58 -1.39 4.87
C PHE A 59 -3.08 -1.55 4.61
N TRP A 60 -2.26 -0.70 5.21
CA TRP A 60 -0.81 -0.78 5.10
C TRP A 60 -0.27 -2.07 5.71
N GLU A 61 -0.78 -2.46 6.89
CA GLU A 61 -0.44 -3.73 7.53
C GLU A 61 -0.84 -4.92 6.66
N ALA A 62 -2.05 -4.91 6.09
CA ALA A 62 -2.48 -5.97 5.18
C ALA A 62 -1.58 -6.08 3.94
N LEU A 63 -1.23 -4.94 3.33
CA LEU A 63 -0.36 -4.87 2.16
C LEU A 63 1.05 -5.40 2.48
N THR A 64 1.65 -4.92 3.57
CA THR A 64 3.02 -5.28 3.98
C THR A 64 3.12 -6.67 4.59
N ARG A 65 2.06 -7.17 5.24
CA ARG A 65 2.04 -8.53 5.81
C ARG A 65 2.20 -9.60 4.74
N GLU A 66 1.59 -9.40 3.57
CA GLU A 66 1.78 -10.31 2.43
C GLU A 66 3.24 -10.36 1.98
N PHE A 67 3.92 -9.20 1.91
CA PHE A 67 5.34 -9.12 1.55
C PHE A 67 6.28 -9.68 2.62
N LYS A 68 6.03 -9.37 3.90
CA LYS A 68 6.83 -9.89 5.02
C LYS A 68 6.77 -11.42 5.11
N LEU A 69 5.65 -12.02 4.72
CA LEU A 69 5.50 -13.48 4.63
C LEU A 69 6.29 -14.07 3.44
N GLU A 70 6.32 -13.39 2.28
CA GLU A 70 7.06 -13.85 1.09
C GLU A 70 8.59 -13.76 1.25
N GLN A 71 9.14 -12.81 2.03
CA GLN A 71 10.60 -12.65 2.24
C GLN A 71 11.22 -13.65 3.23
N HIS A 72 10.41 -14.40 3.98
CA HIS A 72 10.86 -15.29 5.06
C HIS A 72 10.71 -16.80 4.75
N THR A 73 10.34 -17.16 3.51
CA THR A 73 10.21 -18.55 3.01
C THR A 73 11.31 -18.85 2.00
#